data_AF-A0A2H0YHL4-F1
#
_entry.id   AF-A0A2H0YHL4-F1
#
_cell.length_a   1.000
_cell.length_b   1.000
_cell.length_c   1.000
_cell.angle_alpha   90.00
_cell.angle_beta   90.00
_cell.angle_gamma   90.00
#
_symmetry.space_group_name_H-M   'P 1'
#
loop_
_entity.id
_entity.type
_entity.pdbx_description
1 polymer ?
#
loop_
_entity_poly.entity_id
_entity_poly.type
_entity_poly.pdbx_seq_one_letter_code
_entity_poly.pdbx_strand_id
1 'polypeptide(L)'
;MFKDKKISSRETNFHRAGYRIAFIIFIISLLSVFTISLGYAEKVTVVEGIIENVTEHSIKVRNNNYEVIGVPLLKSSGEALSYDALRRGKKVEIFFHDKKITSIIIHEDMVE
;
A
#
# COMPACT_ATOMS: atom_id res chain seq x y z
N MET A 1 20.52 0.62 -69.20
CA MET A 1 19.53 1.52 -68.59
C MET A 1 18.65 0.73 -67.59
N PHE A 2 19.18 0.27 -66.44
CA PHE A 2 18.41 -0.48 -65.42
C PHE A 2 19.10 -0.51 -64.03
N LYS A 3 19.71 0.59 -63.56
CA LYS A 3 20.36 0.62 -62.22
C LYS A 3 19.64 1.48 -61.17
N ASP A 4 18.75 2.38 -61.56
CA ASP A 4 18.23 3.39 -60.60
C ASP A 4 17.02 2.94 -59.77
N LYS A 5 16.32 1.87 -60.16
CA LYS A 5 15.08 1.45 -59.45
C LYS A 5 15.32 0.69 -58.14
N LYS A 6 16.51 0.15 -57.90
CA LYS A 6 16.81 -0.69 -56.71
C LYS A 6 17.16 0.11 -55.45
N ILE A 7 17.65 1.34 -55.61
CA ILE A 7 18.11 2.19 -54.50
C ILE A 7 16.90 2.84 -53.79
N SER A 8 15.94 3.37 -54.57
CA SER A 8 14.71 3.98 -54.07
C SER A 8 13.82 3.01 -53.23
N SER A 9 13.82 1.73 -53.57
CA SER A 9 13.07 0.72 -52.80
C SER A 9 13.75 0.36 -51.46
N ARG A 10 15.09 0.48 -51.35
CA ARG A 10 15.78 0.21 -50.07
C ARG A 10 15.55 1.31 -49.04
N GLU A 11 15.59 2.58 -49.45
CA GLU A 11 15.39 3.72 -48.54
C GLU A 11 13.95 3.78 -47.99
N THR A 12 12.96 3.50 -48.83
CA THR A 12 11.55 3.45 -48.42
C THR A 12 11.25 2.29 -47.45
N ASN A 13 11.91 1.14 -47.62
CA ASN A 13 11.80 0.02 -46.69
C ASN A 13 12.54 0.29 -45.37
N PHE A 14 13.67 1.02 -45.41
CA PHE A 14 14.41 1.39 -44.21
C PHE A 14 13.64 2.40 -43.35
N HIS A 15 13.01 3.41 -43.96
CA HIS A 15 12.11 4.33 -43.26
C HIS A 15 10.91 3.58 -42.64
N ARG A 16 10.26 2.68 -43.40
CA ARG A 16 9.16 1.86 -42.88
C ARG A 16 9.59 0.97 -41.71
N ALA A 17 10.79 0.39 -41.76
CA ALA A 17 11.36 -0.38 -40.67
C ALA A 17 11.66 0.49 -39.44
N GLY A 18 12.22 1.68 -39.64
CA GLY A 18 12.45 2.67 -38.59
C GLY A 18 11.16 3.09 -37.87
N TYR A 19 10.08 3.35 -38.62
CA TYR A 19 8.78 3.67 -38.03
C TYR A 19 8.19 2.50 -37.23
N ARG A 20 8.37 1.26 -37.71
CA ARG A 20 7.92 0.06 -36.97
C ARG A 20 8.68 -0.12 -35.66
N ILE A 21 9.99 0.09 -35.68
CA ILE A 21 10.84 0.00 -34.48
C ILE A 21 10.47 1.11 -33.49
N ALA A 22 10.32 2.35 -33.96
CA ALA A 22 9.91 3.47 -33.13
C ALA A 22 8.53 3.24 -32.49
N PHE A 23 7.58 2.67 -33.25
CA PHE A 23 6.26 2.32 -32.75
C PHE A 23 6.30 1.23 -31.68
N ILE A 24 7.12 0.19 -31.87
CA ILE A 24 7.30 -0.87 -30.86
C ILE A 24 7.92 -0.29 -29.58
N ILE A 25 8.94 0.55 -29.69
CA ILE A 25 9.56 1.24 -28.54
C ILE A 25 8.53 2.11 -27.83
N PHE A 26 7.69 2.82 -28.58
CA PHE A 26 6.61 3.64 -28.01
C PHE A 26 5.59 2.80 -27.22
N ILE A 27 5.17 1.66 -27.76
CA ILE A 27 4.23 0.75 -27.06
C ILE A 27 4.87 0.17 -25.79
N ILE A 28 6.13 -0.26 -25.84
CA ILE A 28 6.84 -0.80 -24.67
C ILE A 28 6.98 0.28 -23.59
N SER A 29 7.33 1.51 -23.97
CA SER A 29 7.39 2.64 -23.05
C SER A 29 6.02 2.94 -22.43
N LEU A 30 4.94 2.89 -23.22
CA LEU A 30 3.57 3.09 -22.70
C LEU A 30 3.19 2.01 -21.69
N LEU A 31 3.49 0.74 -21.99
CA LEU A 31 3.24 -0.39 -21.09
C LEU A 31 4.03 -0.28 -19.78
N SER A 32 5.27 0.23 -19.83
CA SER A 32 6.09 0.42 -18.63
C SER A 32 5.52 1.45 -17.65
N VAL A 33 4.84 2.49 -18.15
CA VAL A 33 4.19 3.49 -17.28
C VAL A 33 2.95 2.90 -16.59
N PHE A 34 2.21 2.03 -17.29
CA PHE A 34 1.02 1.37 -16.73
C PHE A 34 1.34 0.37 -15.62
N THR A 35 2.46 -0.36 -15.69
CA THR A 35 2.82 -1.35 -14.66
C THR A 35 3.30 -0.70 -13.37
N ILE A 36 3.95 0.48 -13.43
CA ILE A 36 4.44 1.19 -12.24
C ILE A 36 3.28 1.71 -11.37
N SER A 37 2.16 2.12 -11.98
CA SER A 37 1.01 2.68 -11.24
C SER A 37 0.19 1.63 -10.49
N LEU A 38 0.32 0.34 -10.82
CA LEU A 38 -0.40 -0.76 -10.16
C LEU A 38 0.37 -1.37 -9.00
N GLY A 39 1.62 -0.96 -8.78
CA GLY A 39 2.54 -1.64 -7.86
C GLY A 39 2.28 -1.38 -6.38
N TYR A 40 2.07 -0.13 -5.94
CA TYR A 40 2.24 0.17 -4.52
C TYR A 40 1.38 1.34 -4.06
N ALA A 41 0.16 1.03 -3.66
CA ALA A 41 -0.51 1.80 -2.62
C ALA A 41 -0.86 0.81 -1.51
N GLU A 42 0.14 0.48 -0.71
CA GLU A 42 0.00 -0.29 0.52
C GLU A 42 -1.01 0.44 1.40
N LYS A 43 -2.24 -0.09 1.52
CA LYS A 43 -3.35 0.62 2.17
C LYS A 43 -3.24 0.47 3.67
N VAL A 44 -2.41 1.32 4.28
CA VAL A 44 -2.41 1.49 5.73
C VAL A 44 -3.64 2.31 6.12
N THR A 45 -4.46 1.78 7.02
CA THR A 45 -5.61 2.49 7.59
C THR A 45 -5.46 2.53 9.09
N VAL A 46 -5.83 3.64 9.74
CA VAL A 46 -5.75 3.79 11.19
C VAL A 46 -7.13 4.10 11.75
N VAL A 47 -7.50 3.42 12.83
CA VAL A 47 -8.69 3.73 13.62
C VAL A 47 -8.25 4.25 14.98
N GLU A 48 -8.50 5.52 15.22
CA GLU A 48 -8.28 6.15 16.52
C GLU A 48 -9.57 6.16 17.35
N GLY A 49 -9.45 5.92 18.65
CA GLY A 49 -10.58 6.06 19.57
C GLY A 49 -10.26 5.70 21.02
N ILE A 50 -11.29 5.70 21.85
CA ILE A 50 -11.21 5.28 23.26
C ILE A 50 -11.70 3.84 23.37
N ILE A 51 -11.02 3.03 24.18
CA ILE A 51 -11.50 1.69 24.53
C ILE A 51 -12.77 1.82 25.38
N GLU A 52 -13.89 1.41 24.81
CA GLU A 52 -15.20 1.42 25.45
C GLU A 52 -15.40 0.19 26.33
N ASN A 53 -14.86 -0.96 25.90
CA ASN A 53 -14.94 -2.23 26.61
C ASN A 53 -13.75 -3.14 26.24
N VAL A 54 -13.36 -4.03 27.14
CA VAL A 54 -12.31 -5.04 26.94
C VAL A 54 -12.87 -6.40 27.30
N THR A 55 -12.65 -7.37 26.45
CA THR A 55 -12.92 -8.79 26.69
C THR A 55 -11.60 -9.56 26.62
N GLU A 56 -11.61 -10.85 26.91
CA GLU A 56 -10.40 -11.70 26.88
C GLU A 56 -9.62 -11.63 25.56
N HIS A 57 -10.33 -11.42 24.44
CA HIS A 57 -9.76 -11.54 23.10
C HIS A 57 -10.09 -10.37 22.16
N SER A 58 -10.83 -9.38 22.64
CA SER A 58 -11.26 -8.26 21.80
C SER A 58 -11.45 -6.97 22.58
N ILE A 59 -11.31 -5.84 21.89
CA ILE A 59 -11.61 -4.51 22.41
C ILE A 59 -12.72 -3.85 21.60
N LYS A 60 -13.57 -3.07 22.28
CA LYS A 60 -14.59 -2.24 21.63
C LYS A 60 -14.09 -0.81 21.50
N VAL A 61 -14.02 -0.29 20.29
CA VAL A 61 -13.60 1.08 19.98
C VAL A 61 -14.57 1.68 18.96
N ARG A 62 -15.13 2.86 19.23
CA ARG A 62 -16.09 3.56 18.35
C ARG A 62 -17.26 2.66 17.91
N ASN A 63 -17.88 1.97 18.87
CA ASN A 63 -18.95 0.99 18.65
C ASN A 63 -18.59 -0.27 17.83
N ASN A 64 -17.34 -0.47 17.42
CA ASN A 64 -16.89 -1.67 16.71
C ASN A 64 -16.03 -2.56 17.60
N ASN A 65 -16.13 -3.88 17.43
CA ASN A 65 -15.29 -4.85 18.13
C ASN A 65 -14.10 -5.26 17.25
N TYR A 66 -12.91 -5.28 17.86
CA TYR A 66 -11.65 -5.63 17.20
C TYR A 66 -10.99 -6.77 17.95
N GLU A 67 -10.70 -7.87 17.26
CA GLU A 67 -9.96 -9.01 17.81
C GLU A 67 -8.48 -8.64 17.99
N VAL A 68 -7.92 -8.95 19.15
CA VAL A 68 -6.54 -8.54 19.50
C VAL A 68 -5.59 -9.72 19.65
N ILE A 69 -6.06 -10.97 19.49
CA ILE A 69 -5.24 -12.16 19.68
C ILE A 69 -4.06 -12.15 18.70
N GLY A 70 -2.84 -12.25 19.23
CA GLY A 70 -1.62 -12.29 18.43
C GLY A 70 -1.25 -10.94 17.79
N VAL A 71 -1.96 -9.86 18.14
CA VAL A 71 -1.66 -8.50 17.65
C VAL A 71 -0.68 -7.85 18.63
N PRO A 72 0.46 -7.31 18.16
CA PRO A 72 1.39 -6.60 19.01
C PRO A 72 0.75 -5.31 19.55
N LEU A 73 0.78 -5.17 20.87
CA LEU A 73 0.41 -3.96 21.59
C LEU A 73 1.66 -3.14 21.85
N LEU A 74 1.63 -1.85 21.53
CA LEU A 74 2.79 -0.97 21.61
C LEU A 74 2.43 0.30 22.39
N LYS A 75 3.41 0.90 23.06
CA LYS A 75 3.35 2.31 23.49
C LYS A 75 3.63 3.24 22.30
N SER A 76 3.34 4.52 22.46
CA SER A 76 3.73 5.57 21.51
C SER A 76 5.27 5.66 21.33
N SER A 77 6.05 5.14 22.27
CA SER A 77 7.52 5.00 22.16
C SER A 77 7.97 3.83 21.27
N GLY A 78 7.07 2.93 20.87
CA GLY A 78 7.36 1.68 20.16
C GLY A 78 7.71 0.49 21.07
N GLU A 79 7.71 0.67 22.39
CA GLU A 79 7.90 -0.41 23.36
C GLU A 79 6.71 -1.38 23.36
N ALA A 80 6.95 -2.69 23.39
CA ALA A 80 5.90 -3.70 23.47
C ALA A 80 5.21 -3.70 24.84
N LEU A 81 3.89 -3.92 24.83
CA LEU A 81 3.03 -3.98 26.01
C LEU A 81 2.42 -5.37 26.19
N SER A 82 2.14 -5.72 27.45
CA SER A 82 1.27 -6.86 27.79
C SER A 82 -0.20 -6.54 27.45
N TYR A 83 -1.00 -7.58 27.20
CA TYR A 83 -2.46 -7.47 27.07
C TYR A 83 -3.13 -6.84 28.29
N ASP A 84 -2.51 -6.93 29.48
CA ASP A 84 -3.00 -6.28 30.71
C ASP A 84 -3.05 -4.74 30.62
N ALA A 85 -2.37 -4.16 29.63
CA ALA A 85 -2.40 -2.74 29.34
C ALA A 85 -3.69 -2.30 28.63
N LEU A 86 -4.44 -3.23 28.01
CA LEU A 86 -5.74 -2.94 27.41
C LEU A 86 -6.77 -2.71 28.52
N ARG A 87 -7.10 -1.44 28.74
CA ARG A 87 -8.07 -1.04 29.76
C ARG A 87 -9.05 -0.05 29.20
N ARG A 88 -10.29 -0.13 29.69
CA ARG A 88 -11.35 0.82 29.36
C ARG A 88 -10.89 2.25 29.69
N GLY A 89 -11.22 3.19 28.80
CA GLY A 89 -10.86 4.61 28.94
C GLY A 89 -9.51 4.98 28.32
N LYS A 90 -8.66 4.01 27.96
CA LYS A 90 -7.41 4.28 27.24
C LYS A 90 -7.67 4.75 25.82
N LYS A 91 -6.89 5.74 25.38
CA LYS A 91 -6.82 6.17 23.98
C LYS A 91 -5.95 5.20 23.20
N VAL A 92 -6.43 4.76 22.04
CA VAL A 92 -5.73 3.81 21.19
C VAL A 92 -5.79 4.18 19.71
N GLU A 93 -4.78 3.70 18.98
CA GLU A 93 -4.74 3.68 17.52
C GLU A 93 -4.59 2.24 17.05
N ILE A 94 -5.51 1.77 16.21
CA ILE A 94 -5.51 0.43 15.63
C ILE A 94 -5.04 0.55 14.19
N PHE A 95 -3.90 -0.04 13.88
CA PHE A 95 -3.31 -0.01 12.55
C PHE A 95 -3.76 -1.22 11.75
N PHE A 96 -4.16 -0.96 10.52
CA PHE A 96 -4.57 -1.97 9.55
C PHE A 96 -3.65 -1.96 8.36
N HIS A 97 -3.26 -3.14 7.94
CA HIS A 97 -2.59 -3.42 6.67
C HIS A 97 -3.37 -4.50 5.93
N ASP A 98 -3.77 -4.24 4.68
CA ASP A 98 -4.61 -5.16 3.89
C ASP A 98 -5.86 -5.65 4.63
N LYS A 99 -6.51 -4.74 5.38
CA LYS A 99 -7.68 -5.00 6.23
C LYS A 99 -7.44 -5.91 7.44
N LYS A 100 -6.20 -6.29 7.74
CA LYS A 100 -5.81 -7.01 8.95
C LYS A 100 -5.20 -6.06 9.96
N ILE A 101 -5.48 -6.28 11.23
CA ILE A 101 -4.86 -5.50 12.31
C ILE A 101 -3.38 -5.92 12.39
N THR A 102 -2.47 -4.96 12.32
CA THR A 102 -1.03 -5.20 12.41
C THR A 102 -0.44 -4.80 13.75
N SER A 103 -0.97 -3.75 14.36
CA SER A 103 -0.54 -3.29 15.68
C SER A 103 -1.62 -2.42 16.33
N ILE A 104 -1.55 -2.32 17.64
CA ILE A 104 -2.38 -1.41 18.43
C ILE A 104 -1.45 -0.57 19.28
N ILE A 105 -1.51 0.74 19.12
CA ILE A 105 -0.77 1.69 19.96
C ILE A 105 -1.70 2.15 21.08
N ILE A 106 -1.25 2.00 22.33
CA ILE A 106 -1.92 2.50 23.53
C ILE A 106 -1.19 3.75 23.99
N HIS A 107 -1.92 4.86 24.05
CA HIS A 107 -1.40 6.12 24.56
C HIS A 107 -1.50 6.15 26.09
N GLU A 108 -0.57 6.86 26.72
CA GLU A 108 -0.62 7.10 28.17
C GLU A 108 -1.87 7.92 28.53
N ASP A 109 -2.31 7.80 29.79
CA ASP A 109 -3.42 8.63 30.26
C ASP A 109 -2.99 10.09 30.14
N MET A 110 -3.75 10.87 29.38
CA MET A 110 -3.59 12.32 29.39
C MET A 110 -4.12 12.82 30.74
N VAL A 111 -3.24 12.90 31.73
CA VAL A 111 -3.49 13.62 32.97
C VAL A 111 -3.29 15.10 32.64
N GLU A 112 -4.37 15.87 32.68
CA GLU A 112 -4.29 17.33 32.86
C GLU A 112 -3.96 17.65 34.33
#